data_AF-A4TXJ0-F1
#
_entry.id   AF-A4TXJ0-F1
#
_cell.length_a   1.000
_cell.length_b   1.000
_cell.length_c   1.000
_cell.angle_alpha   90.00
_cell.angle_beta   90.00
_cell.angle_gamma   90.00
#
_symmetry.space_group_name_H-M   'P 1'
#
loop_
_entity.id
_entity.type
_entity.pdbx_description
1 polymer ?
#
loop_
_entity_poly.entity_id
_entity_poly.type
_entity_poly.pdbx_seq_one_letter_code
_entity_poly.pdbx_strand_id
1 'polypeptide(L)'
;MIAFSRATRLLASASLVALLAACAMTPEPFSPEQLAQAARDDRTDMFKGGAPLSGPLTVSDAIARALKYNLDRRAKVMEEGLALGQTQVDRWDMLPKLAANAGFTSRSEPNATVSRDVKTQTTGTSPSYSTDRDNYTADLGLSWNVLDFGLSYFTAKQNADRALIAQERKRKTVHNLVQEVRFAFWRAAAHQELKGEVEKAVAEAKVALERAKTVERENLKAPAESLRYQKSLLETLRQLTAIQQELSTAEIELAALINAPPGTKLVLNVPGDLQVPAWELELERMEELAFANNADLREQGYLARISVNDTRKAITRLFPGITFSASRNYDHNSFLMSNHWYEAGAKLSWNLMNLISGPDAISYAETNEEVVKSKRLALRMAVLAQVHVSERQYRNAVSQYQQSDELWRVDRRLYELSAAKTANDAQGMLERVAGSASAIASALRRFQTYAQVEQSYAKMQASIGHDLMPDSVASHDLSSLSAVIAARLEEWGRQAQQASVAALPDTTPSLPDEPGPLAGLGRWFAAGSDGTR
;
A
#
# COMPACT_ATOMS: atom_id res chain seq x y z
N MET A 1 -0.40 -4.28 -69.05
CA MET A 1 0.62 -4.38 -67.98
C MET A 1 0.99 -3.06 -67.29
N ILE A 2 0.66 -1.86 -67.82
CA ILE A 2 1.05 -0.57 -67.21
C ILE A 2 0.08 -0.11 -66.09
N ALA A 3 -1.18 -0.56 -66.09
CA ALA A 3 -2.18 -0.15 -65.10
C ALA A 3 -1.98 -0.80 -63.71
N PHE A 4 -1.48 -2.04 -63.66
CA PHE A 4 -1.32 -2.78 -62.40
C PHE A 4 -0.17 -2.24 -61.53
N SER A 5 0.89 -1.67 -62.12
CA SER A 5 2.04 -1.12 -61.39
C SER A 5 1.79 0.25 -60.77
N ARG A 6 0.84 1.03 -61.30
CA ARG A 6 0.41 2.29 -60.68
C ARG A 6 -0.51 2.05 -59.48
N ALA A 7 -1.38 1.04 -59.57
CA ALA A 7 -2.27 0.66 -58.48
C ALA A 7 -1.51 0.10 -57.26
N THR A 8 -0.49 -0.76 -57.48
CA THR A 8 0.35 -1.27 -56.38
C THR A 8 1.26 -0.21 -55.76
N ARG A 9 1.77 0.77 -56.54
CA ARG A 9 2.52 1.91 -55.99
C ARG A 9 1.65 2.85 -55.16
N LEU A 10 0.40 3.08 -55.58
CA LEU A 10 -0.58 3.86 -54.82
C LEU A 10 -1.06 3.15 -53.54
N LEU A 11 -1.23 1.84 -53.58
CA LEU A 11 -1.55 1.02 -52.40
C LEU A 11 -0.38 0.97 -51.42
N ALA A 12 0.86 0.84 -51.91
CA ALA A 12 2.06 0.83 -51.07
C ALA A 12 2.28 2.20 -50.38
N SER A 13 2.12 3.31 -51.11
CA SER A 13 2.23 4.66 -50.52
C SER A 13 1.08 4.97 -49.56
N ALA A 14 -0.15 4.53 -49.84
CA ALA A 14 -1.26 4.64 -48.91
C ALA A 14 -1.03 3.82 -47.61
N SER A 15 -0.44 2.63 -47.71
CA SER A 15 -0.08 1.82 -46.53
C SER A 15 1.04 2.47 -45.70
N LEU A 16 2.01 3.12 -46.36
CA LEU A 16 3.12 3.81 -45.69
C LEU A 16 2.63 5.05 -44.93
N VAL A 17 1.68 5.80 -45.50
CA VAL A 17 1.04 6.95 -44.82
C VAL A 17 0.17 6.48 -43.65
N ALA A 18 -0.54 5.36 -43.79
CA ALA A 18 -1.30 4.76 -42.69
C ALA A 18 -0.41 4.26 -41.55
N LEU A 19 0.75 3.66 -41.88
CA LEU A 19 1.76 3.22 -40.90
C LEU A 19 2.44 4.40 -40.18
N LEU A 20 2.67 5.52 -40.86
CA LEU A 20 3.23 6.73 -40.26
C LEU A 20 2.22 7.47 -39.38
N ALA A 21 0.93 7.47 -39.72
CA ALA A 21 -0.13 8.03 -38.90
C ALA A 21 -0.41 7.19 -37.63
N ALA A 22 -0.20 5.87 -37.70
CA ALA A 22 -0.34 4.96 -36.55
C ALA A 22 0.71 5.19 -35.44
N CYS A 23 1.81 5.90 -35.74
CA CYS A 23 2.85 6.24 -34.77
C CYS A 23 2.62 7.56 -34.03
N ALA A 24 1.59 8.32 -34.39
CA ALA A 24 1.21 9.56 -33.70
C ALA A 24 0.14 9.26 -32.63
N MET A 25 0.52 8.63 -31.52
CA MET A 25 -0.34 8.56 -30.34
C MET A 25 -0.38 9.92 -29.65
N THR A 26 -1.28 10.79 -30.10
CA THR A 26 -1.60 12.01 -29.35
C THR A 26 -2.48 11.63 -28.16
N PRO A 27 -2.14 12.02 -26.92
CA PRO A 27 -2.99 11.77 -25.76
C PRO A 27 -4.36 12.40 -25.96
N GLU A 28 -5.42 11.59 -25.95
CA GLU A 28 -6.78 12.08 -26.05
C GLU A 28 -7.25 12.51 -24.65
N PRO A 29 -7.52 13.81 -24.42
CA PRO A 29 -8.02 14.27 -23.12
C PRO A 29 -9.44 13.73 -22.89
N PHE A 30 -9.81 13.54 -21.63
CA PHE A 30 -11.18 13.14 -21.29
C PHE A 30 -12.19 14.17 -21.78
N SER A 31 -13.25 13.69 -22.43
CA SER A 31 -14.40 14.54 -22.78
C SER A 31 -15.25 14.83 -21.52
N PRO A 32 -16.00 15.95 -21.49
CA PRO A 32 -16.92 16.24 -20.40
C PRO A 32 -17.94 15.12 -20.14
N GLU A 33 -18.39 14.44 -21.20
CA GLU A 33 -19.34 13.32 -21.12
C GLU A 33 -18.70 12.08 -20.48
N GLN A 34 -17.44 11.77 -20.84
CA GLN A 34 -16.69 10.68 -20.23
C GLN A 34 -16.48 10.93 -18.73
N LEU A 35 -16.13 12.16 -18.33
CA LEU A 35 -16.00 12.52 -16.92
C LEU A 35 -17.33 12.41 -16.17
N ALA A 36 -18.43 12.85 -16.78
CA ALA A 36 -19.76 12.76 -16.17
C ALA A 36 -20.24 11.31 -16.02
N GLN A 37 -19.89 10.43 -16.97
CA GLN A 37 -20.18 9.01 -16.88
C GLN A 37 -19.33 8.33 -15.81
N ALA A 38 -18.01 8.54 -15.83
CA ALA A 38 -17.09 8.02 -14.82
C ALA A 38 -17.51 8.44 -13.41
N ALA A 39 -17.88 9.71 -13.20
CA ALA A 39 -18.35 10.18 -11.90
C ALA A 39 -19.63 9.48 -11.41
N ARG A 40 -20.53 9.07 -12.31
CA ARG A 40 -21.73 8.29 -11.95
C ARG A 40 -21.37 6.86 -11.58
N ASP A 41 -20.52 6.23 -12.38
CA ASP A 41 -20.08 4.85 -12.16
C ASP A 41 -19.28 4.74 -10.86
N ASP A 42 -18.30 5.64 -10.66
CA ASP A 42 -17.51 5.74 -9.44
C ASP A 42 -18.40 5.91 -8.20
N ARG A 43 -19.40 6.80 -8.26
CA ARG A 43 -20.33 7.00 -7.13
C ARG A 43 -21.10 5.74 -6.77
N THR A 44 -21.47 4.92 -7.76
CA THR A 44 -22.14 3.64 -7.50
C THR A 44 -21.16 2.60 -6.94
N ASP A 45 -19.94 2.54 -7.48
CA ASP A 45 -18.94 1.55 -7.08
C ASP A 45 -18.31 1.85 -5.70
N MET A 46 -18.23 3.13 -5.30
CA MET A 46 -17.75 3.55 -3.97
C MET A 46 -18.52 2.86 -2.83
N PHE A 47 -19.84 2.74 -2.96
CA PHE A 47 -20.72 2.19 -1.91
C PHE A 47 -21.22 0.77 -2.20
N LYS A 48 -20.74 0.15 -3.28
CA LYS A 48 -21.14 -1.20 -3.70
C LYS A 48 -20.70 -2.24 -2.67
N GLY A 49 -21.65 -3.05 -2.21
CA GLY A 49 -21.40 -4.14 -1.25
C GLY A 49 -21.28 -3.71 0.22
N GLY A 50 -21.46 -2.42 0.54
CA GLY A 50 -21.49 -1.94 1.92
C GLY A 50 -22.71 -2.48 2.67
N ALA A 51 -22.50 -3.21 3.77
CA ALA A 51 -23.60 -3.66 4.61
C ALA A 51 -24.30 -2.46 5.27
N PRO A 52 -25.65 -2.45 5.38
CA PRO A 52 -26.37 -1.40 6.05
C PRO A 52 -25.97 -1.33 7.54
N LEU A 53 -26.01 -0.12 8.10
CA LEU A 53 -25.80 0.08 9.53
C LEU A 53 -26.97 -0.52 10.30
N SER A 54 -26.70 -1.55 11.10
CA SER A 54 -27.70 -2.31 11.85
C SER A 54 -27.46 -2.17 13.35
N GLY A 55 -27.81 -1.01 13.90
CA GLY A 55 -27.76 -0.73 15.34
C GLY A 55 -26.55 0.08 15.82
N PRO A 56 -26.40 0.24 17.15
CA PRO A 56 -25.29 0.98 17.76
C PRO A 56 -23.94 0.34 17.43
N LEU A 57 -23.00 1.12 16.89
CA LEU A 57 -21.66 0.67 16.52
C LEU A 57 -20.71 0.73 17.72
N THR A 58 -20.01 -0.37 17.99
CA THR A 58 -18.85 -0.37 18.88
C THR A 58 -17.58 0.04 18.13
N VAL A 59 -16.49 0.30 18.85
CA VAL A 59 -15.15 0.54 18.25
C VAL A 59 -14.75 -0.64 17.35
N SER A 60 -14.97 -1.87 17.81
CA SER A 60 -14.65 -3.09 17.07
C SER A 60 -15.46 -3.20 15.78
N ASP A 61 -16.76 -2.84 15.81
CA ASP A 61 -17.60 -2.83 14.61
C ASP A 61 -17.12 -1.79 13.59
N ALA A 62 -16.74 -0.60 14.06
CA ALA A 62 -16.22 0.45 13.19
C ALA A 62 -14.90 0.02 12.52
N ILE A 63 -13.98 -0.59 13.28
CA ILE A 63 -12.73 -1.14 12.73
C ILE A 63 -13.02 -2.27 11.74
N ALA A 64 -13.87 -3.22 12.09
CA ALA A 64 -14.25 -4.33 11.19
C ALA A 64 -14.83 -3.81 9.88
N ARG A 65 -15.69 -2.80 9.95
CA ARG A 65 -16.32 -2.19 8.77
C ARG A 65 -15.31 -1.44 7.93
N ALA A 66 -14.40 -0.68 8.54
CA ALA A 66 -13.30 -0.02 7.84
C ALA A 66 -12.39 -1.05 7.14
N LEU A 67 -11.93 -2.09 7.84
CA LEU A 67 -11.04 -3.11 7.27
C LEU A 67 -11.69 -3.88 6.10
N LYS A 68 -13.01 -4.03 6.12
CA LYS A 68 -13.76 -4.72 5.08
C LYS A 68 -14.08 -3.84 3.88
N TYR A 69 -14.49 -2.60 4.10
CA TYR A 69 -15.10 -1.76 3.05
C TYR A 69 -14.29 -0.52 2.66
N ASN A 70 -13.26 -0.14 3.41
CA ASN A 70 -12.45 1.03 3.09
C ASN A 70 -11.81 0.91 1.70
N LEU A 71 -11.96 1.97 0.89
CA LEU A 71 -11.56 1.98 -0.52
C LEU A 71 -10.04 1.97 -0.71
N ASP A 72 -9.28 2.69 0.13
CA ASP A 72 -7.81 2.70 0.08
C ASP A 72 -7.25 1.31 0.38
N ARG A 73 -7.76 0.65 1.43
CA ARG A 73 -7.40 -0.74 1.75
C ARG A 73 -7.75 -1.68 0.60
N ARG A 74 -8.92 -1.53 -0.04
CA ARG A 74 -9.32 -2.35 -1.20
C ARG A 74 -8.35 -2.18 -2.37
N ALA A 75 -7.93 -0.95 -2.66
CA ALA A 75 -6.92 -0.68 -3.69
C ALA A 75 -5.59 -1.38 -3.36
N LYS A 76 -5.14 -1.34 -2.10
CA LYS A 76 -3.91 -2.05 -1.67
C LYS A 76 -4.01 -3.57 -1.77
N VAL A 77 -5.18 -4.14 -1.53
CA VAL A 77 -5.41 -5.58 -1.77
C VAL A 77 -5.36 -5.92 -3.27
N MET A 78 -5.86 -5.04 -4.14
CA MET A 78 -5.74 -5.22 -5.59
C MET A 78 -4.30 -5.09 -6.07
N GLU A 79 -3.52 -4.16 -5.52
CA GLU A 79 -2.07 -4.03 -5.80
C GLU A 79 -1.30 -5.30 -5.38
N GLU A 80 -1.60 -5.86 -4.21
CA GLU A 80 -1.04 -7.15 -3.75
C GLU A 80 -1.43 -8.28 -4.69
N GLY A 81 -2.72 -8.38 -5.06
CA GLY A 81 -3.22 -9.38 -6.01
C GLY A 81 -2.56 -9.28 -7.38
N LEU A 82 -2.33 -8.06 -7.88
CA LEU A 82 -1.61 -7.80 -9.12
C LEU A 82 -0.15 -8.26 -9.02
N ALA A 83 0.54 -7.92 -7.93
CA ALA A 83 1.92 -8.34 -7.69
C ALA A 83 2.04 -9.88 -7.61
N LEU A 84 1.10 -10.54 -6.92
CA LEU A 84 1.02 -12.01 -6.87
C LEU A 84 0.72 -12.60 -8.25
N GLY A 85 -0.17 -11.99 -9.03
CA GLY A 85 -0.44 -12.39 -10.42
C GLY A 85 0.82 -12.35 -11.29
N GLN A 86 1.62 -11.28 -11.18
CA GLN A 86 2.90 -11.16 -11.88
C GLN A 86 3.84 -12.32 -11.55
N THR A 87 3.95 -12.72 -10.28
CA THR A 87 4.82 -13.86 -9.89
C THR A 87 4.44 -15.17 -10.57
N GLN A 88 3.14 -15.35 -10.87
CA GLN A 88 2.66 -16.52 -11.60
C GLN A 88 3.02 -16.45 -13.08
N VAL A 89 2.97 -15.27 -13.70
CA VAL A 89 3.41 -15.05 -15.09
C VAL A 89 4.90 -15.34 -15.24
N ASP A 90 5.72 -14.82 -14.33
CA ASP A 90 7.18 -14.98 -14.40
C ASP A 90 7.65 -16.44 -14.30
N ARG A 91 6.83 -17.33 -13.71
CA ARG A 91 7.13 -18.76 -13.68
C ARG A 91 7.13 -19.37 -15.08
N TRP A 92 6.33 -18.84 -16.00
CA TRP A 92 6.26 -19.30 -17.39
C TRP A 92 7.46 -18.82 -18.21
N ASP A 93 8.04 -17.66 -17.87
CA ASP A 93 9.23 -17.12 -18.54
C ASP A 93 10.51 -17.95 -18.32
N MET A 94 10.47 -18.89 -17.37
CA MET A 94 11.55 -19.85 -17.12
C MET A 94 11.41 -21.15 -17.94
N LEU A 95 10.28 -21.37 -18.60
CA LEU A 95 10.05 -22.61 -19.35
C LEU A 95 10.62 -22.52 -20.77
N PRO A 96 10.90 -23.67 -21.43
CA PRO A 96 11.17 -23.71 -22.85
C PRO A 96 10.06 -23.03 -23.65
N LYS A 97 10.44 -22.19 -24.62
CA LYS A 97 9.51 -21.51 -25.51
C LYS A 97 9.09 -22.45 -26.64
N LEU A 98 7.79 -22.72 -26.74
CA LEU A 98 7.19 -23.44 -27.85
C LEU A 98 6.52 -22.42 -28.79
N ALA A 99 6.97 -22.35 -30.04
CA ALA A 99 6.44 -21.44 -31.04
C ALA A 99 6.01 -22.22 -32.29
N ALA A 100 4.84 -21.87 -32.83
CA ALA A 100 4.40 -22.32 -34.13
C ALA A 100 4.52 -21.13 -35.09
N ASN A 101 5.40 -21.25 -36.09
CA ASN A 101 5.65 -20.20 -37.06
C ASN A 101 5.11 -20.64 -38.43
N ALA A 102 4.64 -19.67 -39.20
CA ALA A 102 4.27 -19.85 -40.60
C ALA A 102 4.84 -18.68 -41.39
N GLY A 103 5.53 -18.98 -42.49
CA GLY A 103 6.17 -18.01 -43.35
C GLY A 103 5.64 -18.09 -44.77
N PHE A 104 5.48 -16.94 -45.40
CA PHE A 104 5.33 -16.84 -46.85
C PHE A 104 6.43 -15.94 -47.37
N THR A 105 7.17 -16.44 -48.35
CA THR A 105 8.21 -15.66 -49.04
C THR A 105 7.93 -15.70 -50.54
N SER A 106 7.99 -14.54 -51.18
CA SER A 106 7.84 -14.41 -52.64
C SER A 106 8.97 -13.53 -53.15
N ARG A 107 9.54 -13.90 -54.30
CA ARG A 107 10.62 -13.13 -54.94
C ARG A 107 10.20 -12.66 -56.33
N SER A 108 10.68 -11.49 -56.75
CA SER A 108 10.49 -11.00 -58.12
C SER A 108 11.20 -11.89 -59.14
N GLU A 109 12.46 -12.22 -58.86
CA GLU A 109 13.27 -13.15 -59.63
C GLU A 109 13.46 -14.48 -58.89
N PRO A 110 13.53 -15.62 -59.60
CA PRO A 110 13.93 -16.89 -59.02
C PRO A 110 15.31 -16.77 -58.34
N ASN A 111 15.53 -17.53 -57.26
CA ASN A 111 16.83 -17.59 -56.57
C ASN A 111 17.86 -18.37 -57.41
N ALA A 112 18.27 -17.80 -58.55
CA ALA A 112 19.18 -18.42 -59.49
C ALA A 112 20.61 -18.37 -58.96
N THR A 113 21.22 -19.53 -58.81
CA THR A 113 22.61 -19.75 -58.40
C THR A 113 23.34 -20.52 -59.49
N VAL A 114 24.65 -20.29 -59.63
CA VAL A 114 25.50 -21.14 -60.47
C VAL A 114 26.00 -22.28 -59.60
N SER A 115 25.43 -23.47 -59.77
CA SER A 115 25.76 -24.64 -58.97
C SER A 115 27.18 -25.12 -59.26
N ARG A 116 27.91 -25.49 -58.21
CA ARG A 116 29.22 -26.16 -58.30
C ARG A 116 29.07 -27.56 -57.74
N ASP A 117 29.40 -28.56 -58.54
CA ASP A 117 29.26 -29.96 -58.13
C ASP A 117 30.20 -30.28 -56.95
N VAL A 118 29.65 -30.90 -55.91
CA VAL A 118 30.37 -31.17 -54.66
C VAL A 118 31.48 -32.21 -54.86
N LYS A 119 31.31 -33.17 -55.77
CA LYS A 119 32.26 -34.26 -56.06
C LYS A 119 33.29 -33.87 -57.12
N THR A 120 32.89 -33.26 -58.23
CA THR A 120 33.78 -32.93 -59.35
C THR A 120 34.37 -31.53 -59.28
N GLN A 121 33.87 -30.67 -58.38
CA GLN A 121 34.29 -29.26 -58.22
C GLN A 121 34.16 -28.42 -59.51
N THR A 122 33.44 -28.92 -60.51
CA THR A 122 33.16 -28.21 -61.76
C THR A 122 32.00 -27.25 -61.57
N THR A 123 32.21 -25.99 -61.96
CA THR A 123 31.15 -24.97 -61.96
C THR A 123 30.25 -25.17 -63.17
N GLY A 124 28.94 -25.23 -62.94
CA GLY A 124 27.95 -25.30 -64.02
C GLY A 124 28.02 -24.05 -64.91
N THR A 125 27.71 -24.22 -66.19
CA THR A 125 27.76 -23.12 -67.18
C THR A 125 26.44 -22.37 -67.32
N SER A 126 25.36 -22.84 -66.69
CA SER A 126 24.03 -22.22 -66.73
C SER A 126 23.51 -21.94 -65.32
N PRO A 127 22.89 -20.77 -65.07
CA PRO A 127 22.20 -20.49 -63.82
C PRO A 127 21.09 -21.52 -63.57
N SER A 128 21.04 -22.05 -62.35
CA SER A 128 20.06 -23.03 -61.88
C SER A 128 19.35 -22.48 -60.64
N TYR A 129 18.12 -22.90 -60.36
CA TYR A 129 17.45 -22.57 -59.11
C TYR A 129 16.96 -23.85 -58.46
N SER A 130 16.99 -23.88 -57.13
CA SER A 130 16.59 -25.01 -56.29
C SER A 130 15.58 -24.60 -55.23
N THR A 131 14.93 -23.46 -55.45
CA THR A 131 13.92 -22.91 -54.55
C THR A 131 12.83 -22.31 -55.40
N ASP A 132 11.58 -22.65 -55.06
CA ASP A 132 10.42 -22.01 -55.67
C ASP A 132 10.42 -20.50 -55.41
N ARG A 133 9.89 -19.75 -56.39
CA ARG A 133 9.78 -18.29 -56.31
C ARG A 133 8.84 -17.86 -55.18
N ASP A 134 7.76 -18.62 -55.01
CA ASP A 134 6.73 -18.44 -53.99
C ASP A 134 6.83 -19.65 -53.05
N ASN A 135 7.29 -19.44 -51.81
CA ASN A 135 7.51 -20.51 -50.85
C ASN A 135 6.71 -20.30 -49.56
N TYR A 136 6.14 -21.40 -49.07
CA TYR A 136 5.41 -21.47 -47.81
C TYR A 136 6.17 -22.38 -46.86
N THR A 137 6.50 -21.83 -45.69
CA THR A 137 7.17 -22.58 -44.62
C THR A 137 6.28 -22.63 -43.40
N ALA A 138 6.35 -23.73 -42.65
CA ALA A 138 5.72 -23.83 -41.35
C ALA A 138 6.64 -24.62 -40.41
N ASP A 139 6.79 -24.17 -39.18
CA ASP A 139 7.56 -24.89 -38.18
C ASP A 139 6.90 -24.87 -36.81
N LEU A 140 7.10 -25.96 -36.06
CA LEU A 140 6.80 -26.04 -34.65
C LEU A 140 8.14 -26.23 -33.92
N GLY A 141 8.61 -25.17 -33.28
CA GLY A 141 9.92 -25.09 -32.64
C GLY A 141 9.83 -24.98 -31.11
N LEU A 142 10.60 -25.82 -30.42
CA LEU A 142 10.91 -25.69 -29.00
C LEU A 142 12.31 -25.10 -28.85
N SER A 143 12.46 -24.06 -28.03
CA SER A 143 13.76 -23.43 -27.74
C SER A 143 13.94 -23.18 -26.25
N TRP A 144 15.12 -23.47 -25.72
CA TRP A 144 15.46 -23.25 -24.31
C TRP A 144 16.88 -22.69 -24.19
N ASN A 145 17.00 -21.51 -23.57
CA ASN A 145 18.28 -20.87 -23.32
C ASN A 145 18.58 -20.92 -21.81
N VAL A 146 19.70 -21.55 -21.46
CA VAL A 146 20.12 -21.77 -20.06
C VAL A 146 20.49 -20.46 -19.36
N LEU A 147 21.10 -19.51 -20.08
CA LEU A 147 21.42 -18.20 -19.53
C LEU A 147 20.16 -17.38 -19.31
N ASP A 148 19.24 -17.38 -20.29
CA ASP A 148 17.95 -16.70 -20.15
C ASP A 148 17.15 -17.29 -18.99
N PHE A 149 17.18 -18.61 -18.81
CA PHE A 149 16.60 -19.27 -17.63
C PHE A 149 17.20 -18.72 -16.32
N GLY A 150 18.52 -18.61 -16.21
CA GLY A 150 19.18 -18.05 -15.02
C GLY A 150 18.77 -16.60 -14.74
N LEU A 151 18.67 -15.78 -15.80
CA LEU A 151 18.21 -14.39 -15.68
C LEU A 151 16.72 -14.29 -15.31
N SER A 152 15.87 -15.13 -15.90
CA SER A 152 14.45 -15.25 -15.58
C SER A 152 14.25 -15.73 -14.14
N TYR A 153 15.06 -16.67 -13.65
CA TYR A 153 15.01 -17.17 -12.27
C TYR A 153 15.22 -16.05 -11.24
N PHE A 154 16.26 -15.22 -11.42
CA PHE A 154 16.47 -14.08 -10.53
C PHE A 154 15.37 -13.03 -10.68
N THR A 155 14.84 -12.83 -11.90
CA THR A 155 13.69 -11.93 -12.12
C THR A 155 12.44 -12.40 -11.39
N ALA A 156 12.12 -13.70 -11.49
CA ALA A 156 11.01 -14.31 -10.76
C ALA A 156 11.19 -14.17 -9.24
N LYS A 157 12.41 -14.37 -8.72
CA LYS A 157 12.70 -14.15 -7.29
C LYS A 157 12.51 -12.68 -6.88
N GLN A 158 12.92 -11.73 -7.71
CA GLN A 158 12.70 -10.31 -7.46
C GLN A 158 11.21 -9.94 -7.45
N ASN A 159 10.42 -10.50 -8.38
CA ASN A 159 8.99 -10.28 -8.41
C ASN A 159 8.27 -10.94 -7.22
N ALA A 160 8.73 -12.11 -6.76
CA ALA A 160 8.27 -12.70 -5.51
C ALA A 160 8.56 -11.78 -4.30
N ASP A 161 9.75 -11.20 -4.23
CA ASP A 161 10.08 -10.20 -3.20
C ASP A 161 9.22 -8.93 -3.33
N ARG A 162 8.85 -8.49 -4.55
CA ARG A 162 7.90 -7.38 -4.77
C ARG A 162 6.48 -7.71 -4.30
N ALA A 163 6.03 -8.94 -4.46
CA ALA A 163 4.75 -9.38 -3.91
C ALA A 163 4.74 -9.34 -2.38
N LEU A 164 5.84 -9.75 -1.74
CA LEU A 164 6.01 -9.64 -0.28
C LEU A 164 6.06 -8.17 0.17
N ILE A 165 6.69 -7.27 -0.61
CA ILE A 165 6.63 -5.81 -0.34
C ILE A 165 5.19 -5.31 -0.38
N ALA A 166 4.39 -5.72 -1.38
CA ALA A 166 2.99 -5.31 -1.47
C ALA A 166 2.17 -5.80 -0.25
N GLN A 167 2.45 -7.02 0.24
CA GLN A 167 1.85 -7.56 1.46
C GLN A 167 2.20 -6.70 2.70
N GLU A 168 3.47 -6.31 2.87
CA GLU A 168 3.90 -5.45 3.99
C GLU A 168 3.29 -4.05 3.91
N ARG A 169 3.18 -3.47 2.71
CA ARG A 169 2.49 -2.18 2.49
C ARG A 169 1.02 -2.25 2.86
N LYS A 170 0.33 -3.35 2.53
CA LYS A 170 -1.05 -3.60 2.98
C LYS A 170 -1.12 -3.65 4.51
N ARG A 171 -0.20 -4.36 5.19
CA ARG A 171 -0.15 -4.39 6.67
C ARG A 171 -0.02 -2.98 7.25
N LYS A 172 0.86 -2.15 6.68
CA LYS A 172 1.01 -0.74 7.08
C LYS A 172 -0.28 0.07 6.90
N THR A 173 -0.96 -0.05 5.75
CA THR A 173 -2.24 0.62 5.52
C THR A 173 -3.30 0.19 6.54
N VAL A 174 -3.35 -1.10 6.90
CA VAL A 174 -4.25 -1.62 7.95
C VAL A 174 -3.95 -0.96 9.30
N HIS A 175 -2.68 -0.84 9.70
CA HIS A 175 -2.32 -0.17 10.96
C HIS A 175 -2.74 1.29 11.00
N ASN A 176 -2.50 2.04 9.93
CA ASN A 176 -2.89 3.44 9.84
C ASN A 176 -4.42 3.59 9.90
N LEU A 177 -5.14 2.75 9.15
CA LEU A 177 -6.60 2.77 9.12
C LEU A 177 -7.21 2.49 10.51
N VAL A 178 -6.67 1.54 11.26
CA VAL A 178 -7.11 1.28 12.64
C VAL A 178 -6.90 2.51 13.52
N GLN A 179 -5.74 3.16 13.45
CA GLN A 179 -5.43 4.35 14.24
C GLN A 179 -6.41 5.49 13.93
N GLU A 180 -6.68 5.73 12.65
CA GLU A 180 -7.61 6.76 12.17
C GLU A 180 -9.05 6.46 12.61
N VAL A 181 -9.49 5.21 12.50
CA VAL A 181 -10.84 4.80 12.91
C VAL A 181 -11.04 4.96 14.41
N ARG A 182 -10.08 4.55 15.25
CA ARG A 182 -10.20 4.75 16.71
C ARG A 182 -10.28 6.23 17.07
N PHE A 183 -9.42 7.06 16.46
CA PHE A 183 -9.42 8.49 16.71
C PHE A 183 -10.75 9.15 16.28
N ALA A 184 -11.23 8.84 15.07
CA ALA A 184 -12.49 9.37 14.54
C ALA A 184 -13.71 8.85 15.32
N PHE A 185 -13.68 7.60 15.78
CA PHE A 185 -14.76 7.01 16.60
C PHE A 185 -14.99 7.81 17.87
N TRP A 186 -13.94 8.09 18.64
CA TRP A 186 -14.08 8.80 19.91
C TRP A 186 -14.41 10.29 19.74
N ARG A 187 -14.01 10.90 18.63
CA ARG A 187 -14.48 12.24 18.25
C ARG A 187 -15.97 12.25 17.87
N ALA A 188 -16.43 11.26 17.13
CA ALA A 188 -17.84 11.11 16.78
C ALA A 188 -18.68 10.77 18.03
N ALA A 189 -18.13 10.01 18.98
CA ALA A 189 -18.74 9.78 20.29
C ALA A 189 -18.93 11.09 21.07
N ALA A 190 -17.93 11.98 21.05
CA ALA A 190 -18.05 13.31 21.64
C ALA A 190 -19.20 14.12 21.02
N HIS A 191 -19.37 14.06 19.69
CA HIS A 191 -20.49 14.71 19.01
C HIS A 191 -21.83 14.13 19.44
N GLN A 192 -21.96 12.80 19.48
CA GLN A 192 -23.20 12.14 19.90
C GLN A 192 -23.61 12.54 21.32
N GLU A 193 -22.66 12.52 22.27
CA GLU A 193 -22.93 12.79 23.68
C GLU A 193 -23.17 14.28 23.95
N LEU A 194 -22.43 15.19 23.29
CA LEU A 194 -22.44 16.61 23.64
C LEU A 194 -23.36 17.48 22.78
N LYS A 195 -23.79 17.02 21.60
CA LYS A 195 -24.57 17.84 20.65
C LYS A 195 -25.80 18.49 21.29
N GLY A 196 -26.59 17.71 22.03
CA GLY A 196 -27.81 18.22 22.67
C GLY A 196 -27.52 19.29 23.74
N GLU A 197 -26.49 19.08 24.55
CA GLU A 197 -26.06 20.05 25.57
C GLU A 197 -25.53 21.33 24.95
N VAL A 198 -24.74 21.22 23.87
CA VAL A 198 -24.22 22.37 23.10
C VAL A 198 -25.35 23.18 22.49
N GLU A 199 -26.30 22.54 21.79
CA GLU A 199 -27.45 23.22 21.18
C GLU A 199 -28.27 23.97 22.21
N LYS A 200 -28.51 23.35 23.37
CA LYS A 200 -29.20 23.97 24.50
C LYS A 200 -28.43 25.17 25.06
N ALA A 201 -27.13 25.01 25.31
CA ALA A 201 -26.28 26.08 25.85
C ALA A 201 -26.18 27.28 24.90
N VAL A 202 -26.07 27.04 23.58
CA VAL A 202 -26.08 28.10 22.56
C VAL A 202 -27.41 28.86 22.56
N ALA A 203 -28.55 28.15 22.66
CA ALA A 203 -29.86 28.78 22.73
C ALA A 203 -30.01 29.63 24.01
N GLU A 204 -29.59 29.10 25.16
CA GLU A 204 -29.60 29.84 26.43
C GLU A 204 -28.71 31.09 26.40
N ALA A 205 -27.50 30.98 25.85
CA ALA A 205 -26.57 32.10 25.72
C ALA A 205 -27.13 33.21 24.81
N LYS A 206 -27.78 32.86 23.69
CA LYS A 206 -28.45 33.83 22.80
C LYS A 206 -29.57 34.57 23.52
N VAL A 207 -30.41 33.85 24.27
CA VAL A 207 -31.50 34.47 25.06
C VAL A 207 -30.93 35.40 26.13
N ALA A 208 -29.88 34.97 26.84
CA ALA A 208 -29.22 35.80 27.85
C ALA A 208 -28.61 37.08 27.24
N LEU A 209 -28.04 37.00 26.03
CA LEU A 209 -27.47 38.13 25.32
C LEU A 209 -28.53 39.14 24.89
N GLU A 210 -29.66 38.69 24.36
CA GLU A 210 -30.76 39.60 23.98
C GLU A 210 -31.38 40.30 25.20
N ARG A 211 -31.48 39.60 26.33
CA ARG A 211 -31.87 40.21 27.60
C ARG A 211 -30.84 41.25 28.07
N ALA A 212 -29.55 40.95 27.96
CA ALA A 212 -28.48 41.88 28.30
C ALA A 212 -28.51 43.17 27.47
N LYS A 213 -28.78 43.06 26.16
CA LYS A 213 -28.95 44.23 25.27
C LYS A 213 -30.18 45.06 25.64
N THR A 214 -31.27 44.40 26.05
CA THR A 214 -32.48 45.09 26.50
C THR A 214 -32.23 45.88 27.79
N VAL A 215 -31.56 45.26 28.78
CA VAL A 215 -31.15 45.91 30.05
C VAL A 215 -30.28 47.14 29.81
N GLU A 216 -29.38 47.08 28.82
CA GLU A 216 -28.53 48.22 28.43
C GLU A 216 -29.34 49.34 27.76
N ARG A 217 -30.20 49.01 26.78
CA ARG A 217 -31.07 49.98 26.10
C ARG A 217 -32.02 50.70 27.06
N GLU A 218 -32.51 50.00 28.08
CA GLU A 218 -33.43 50.54 29.10
C GLU A 218 -32.71 51.24 30.26
N ASN A 219 -31.37 51.33 30.23
CA ASN A 219 -30.53 51.94 31.27
C ASN A 219 -30.79 51.38 32.69
N LEU A 220 -31.13 50.09 32.80
CA LEU A 220 -31.47 49.46 34.09
C LEU A 220 -30.23 49.15 34.96
N LYS A 221 -29.03 49.24 34.40
CA LYS A 221 -27.73 49.02 35.05
C LYS A 221 -26.69 50.01 34.55
N ALA A 222 -25.57 50.15 35.27
CA ALA A 222 -24.45 50.97 34.84
C ALA A 222 -23.93 50.52 33.46
N PRO A 223 -23.71 51.44 32.48
CA PRO A 223 -23.34 51.08 31.11
C PRO A 223 -22.11 50.16 31.02
N ALA A 224 -21.09 50.42 31.84
CA ALA A 224 -19.87 49.60 31.88
C ALA A 224 -20.13 48.17 32.39
N GLU A 225 -21.07 47.96 33.31
CA GLU A 225 -21.43 46.63 33.81
C GLU A 225 -22.20 45.85 32.74
N SER A 226 -23.18 46.49 32.09
CA SER A 226 -23.96 45.88 31.00
C SER A 226 -23.07 45.48 29.81
N LEU A 227 -22.11 46.33 29.41
CA LEU A 227 -21.18 46.02 28.33
C LEU A 227 -20.19 44.89 28.68
N ARG A 228 -19.69 44.84 29.93
CA ARG A 228 -18.87 43.70 30.39
C ARG A 228 -19.65 42.40 30.37
N TYR A 229 -20.90 42.42 30.83
CA TYR A 229 -21.78 41.26 30.80
C TYR A 229 -22.05 40.77 29.37
N GLN A 230 -22.35 41.68 28.44
CA GLN A 230 -22.50 41.35 27.01
C GLN A 230 -21.22 40.76 26.42
N LYS A 231 -20.05 41.32 26.74
CA LYS A 231 -18.75 40.80 26.29
C LYS A 231 -18.55 39.35 26.73
N SER A 232 -18.76 39.03 28.01
CA SER A 232 -18.60 37.66 28.53
C SER A 232 -19.57 36.67 27.88
N LEU A 233 -20.82 37.08 27.60
CA LEU A 233 -21.77 36.25 26.86
C LEU A 233 -21.36 36.03 25.40
N LEU A 234 -20.85 37.06 24.72
CA LEU A 234 -20.33 36.94 23.35
C LEU A 234 -19.11 36.01 23.29
N GLU A 235 -18.19 36.10 24.25
CA GLU A 235 -17.04 35.20 24.35
C GLU A 235 -17.48 33.75 24.58
N THR A 236 -18.45 33.53 25.46
CA THR A 236 -19.04 32.21 25.72
C THR A 236 -19.74 31.65 24.50
N LEU A 237 -20.54 32.47 23.81
CA LEU A 237 -21.24 32.08 22.58
C LEU A 237 -20.25 31.73 21.46
N ARG A 238 -19.15 32.49 21.32
CA ARG A 238 -18.07 32.20 20.38
C ARG A 238 -17.45 30.84 20.67
N GLN A 239 -17.16 30.54 21.94
CA GLN A 239 -16.60 29.25 22.35
C GLN A 239 -17.55 28.08 22.05
N LEU A 240 -18.82 28.19 22.42
CA LEU A 240 -19.83 27.16 22.14
C LEU A 240 -20.03 26.93 20.63
N THR A 241 -20.00 28.00 19.83
CA THR A 241 -20.12 27.89 18.37
C THR A 241 -18.91 27.20 17.76
N ALA A 242 -17.71 27.47 18.27
CA ALA A 242 -16.49 26.77 17.83
C ALA A 242 -16.56 25.27 18.16
N ILE A 243 -17.03 24.92 19.36
CA ILE A 243 -17.27 23.52 19.76
C ILE A 243 -18.29 22.85 18.84
N GLN A 244 -19.40 23.53 18.54
CA GLN A 244 -20.43 23.00 17.64
C GLN A 244 -19.88 22.72 16.23
N GLN A 245 -19.05 23.62 15.70
CA GLN A 245 -18.41 23.44 14.40
C GLN A 245 -17.43 22.27 14.41
N GLU A 246 -16.60 22.14 15.44
CA GLU A 246 -15.65 21.03 15.57
C GLU A 246 -16.34 19.67 15.66
N LEU A 247 -17.42 19.57 16.43
CA LEU A 247 -18.18 18.32 16.58
C LEU A 247 -18.91 17.92 15.29
N SER A 248 -19.28 18.88 14.43
CA SER A 248 -20.05 18.63 13.21
C SER A 248 -19.31 17.83 12.14
N THR A 249 -17.97 17.86 12.13
CA THR A 249 -17.18 17.12 11.13
C THR A 249 -16.87 15.70 11.55
N ALA A 250 -16.88 15.41 12.85
CA ALA A 250 -16.43 14.12 13.40
C ALA A 250 -17.24 12.92 12.88
N GLU A 251 -18.57 13.08 12.75
CA GLU A 251 -19.45 12.02 12.22
C GLU A 251 -19.18 11.76 10.73
N ILE A 252 -18.86 12.80 9.96
CA ILE A 252 -18.53 12.72 8.54
C ILE A 252 -17.19 12.00 8.34
N GLU A 253 -16.19 12.34 9.15
CA GLU A 253 -14.86 11.70 9.13
C GLU A 253 -14.98 10.20 9.43
N LEU A 254 -15.71 9.81 10.48
CA LEU A 254 -15.94 8.40 10.79
C LEU A 254 -16.70 7.70 9.66
N ALA A 255 -17.77 8.31 9.14
CA ALA A 255 -18.56 7.77 8.03
C ALA A 255 -17.68 7.47 6.81
N ALA A 256 -16.78 8.39 6.44
CA ALA A 256 -15.85 8.18 5.33
C ALA A 256 -14.91 6.98 5.57
N LEU A 257 -14.33 6.86 6.78
CA LEU A 257 -13.41 5.76 7.11
C LEU A 257 -14.07 4.38 7.07
N ILE A 258 -15.32 4.28 7.54
CA ILE A 258 -16.11 3.02 7.55
C ILE A 258 -16.88 2.79 6.23
N ASN A 259 -16.59 3.57 5.19
CA ASN A 259 -17.27 3.55 3.89
C ASN A 259 -18.80 3.66 3.96
N ALA A 260 -19.31 4.54 4.83
CA ALA A 260 -20.70 5.00 4.84
C ALA A 260 -20.85 6.28 4.00
N PRO A 261 -22.00 6.50 3.33
CA PRO A 261 -22.27 7.79 2.70
C PRO A 261 -22.16 8.95 3.72
N PRO A 262 -21.46 10.05 3.39
CA PRO A 262 -21.45 11.24 4.22
C PRO A 262 -22.86 11.73 4.55
N GLY A 263 -23.12 12.07 5.81
CA GLY A 263 -24.45 12.48 6.29
C GLY A 263 -25.37 11.32 6.70
N THR A 264 -24.92 10.06 6.61
CA THR A 264 -25.62 8.94 7.25
C THR A 264 -25.59 9.13 8.77
N LYS A 265 -26.76 9.05 9.42
CA LYS A 265 -26.84 9.14 10.89
C LYS A 265 -26.15 7.93 11.53
N LEU A 266 -25.11 8.17 12.31
CA LEU A 266 -24.41 7.15 13.09
C LEU A 266 -24.98 7.10 14.51
N VAL A 267 -25.15 5.89 15.03
CA VAL A 267 -25.42 5.66 16.45
C VAL A 267 -24.26 4.84 16.98
N LEU A 268 -23.55 5.37 17.97
CA LEU A 268 -22.35 4.79 18.57
C LEU A 268 -22.67 4.25 19.95
N ASN A 269 -22.11 3.10 20.28
CA ASN A 269 -22.14 2.55 21.62
C ASN A 269 -20.96 3.13 22.42
N VAL A 270 -21.24 4.13 23.25
CA VAL A 270 -20.25 4.79 24.11
C VAL A 270 -20.37 4.19 25.51
N PRO A 271 -19.33 3.51 26.03
CA PRO A 271 -19.36 2.98 27.39
C PRO A 271 -19.39 4.13 28.40
N GLY A 272 -20.08 3.94 29.52
CA GLY A 272 -20.18 4.95 30.58
C GLY A 272 -18.85 5.23 31.28
N ASP A 273 -17.94 4.25 31.30
CA ASP A 273 -16.58 4.39 31.81
C ASP A 273 -15.56 4.26 30.67
N LEU A 274 -14.64 5.22 30.61
CA LEU A 274 -13.60 5.33 29.59
C LEU A 274 -12.28 4.83 30.18
N GLN A 275 -11.99 3.54 29.96
CA GLN A 275 -10.84 2.88 30.57
C GLN A 275 -9.58 3.05 29.74
N VAL A 276 -8.48 3.43 30.40
CA VAL A 276 -7.17 3.53 29.77
C VAL A 276 -6.62 2.11 29.54
N PRO A 277 -6.33 1.69 28.30
CA PRO A 277 -5.75 0.38 28.03
C PRO A 277 -4.36 0.28 28.65
N ALA A 278 -4.05 -0.76 29.44
CA ALA A 278 -2.73 -0.91 30.05
C ALA A 278 -1.63 -1.24 29.00
N TRP A 279 -0.40 -0.81 29.28
CA TRP A 279 0.79 -1.14 28.50
C TRP A 279 1.97 -1.44 29.44
N GLU A 280 2.42 -2.70 29.46
CA GLU A 280 3.44 -3.18 30.42
C GLU A 280 4.70 -3.72 29.74
N LEU A 281 4.85 -3.54 28.41
CA LEU A 281 6.06 -3.95 27.71
C LEU A 281 7.21 -2.97 27.97
N GLU A 282 8.37 -3.51 28.35
CA GLU A 282 9.62 -2.76 28.45
C GLU A 282 10.08 -2.25 27.08
N LEU A 283 10.75 -1.10 27.09
CA LEU A 283 11.11 -0.37 25.89
C LEU A 283 12.11 -1.18 25.03
N GLU A 284 13.05 -1.86 25.67
CA GLU A 284 14.02 -2.76 25.06
C GLU A 284 13.30 -3.89 24.30
N ARG A 285 12.28 -4.48 24.92
CA ARG A 285 11.48 -5.52 24.27
C ARG A 285 10.67 -4.98 23.09
N MET A 286 10.19 -3.74 23.18
CA MET A 286 9.52 -3.07 22.06
C MET A 286 10.46 -2.86 20.87
N GLU A 287 11.73 -2.50 21.10
CA GLU A 287 12.74 -2.35 20.06
C GLU A 287 13.01 -3.68 19.32
N GLU A 288 13.18 -4.77 20.07
CA GLU A 288 13.39 -6.11 19.51
C GLU A 288 12.22 -6.54 18.62
N LEU A 289 10.99 -6.39 19.12
CA LEU A 289 9.77 -6.72 18.37
C LEU A 289 9.65 -5.85 17.11
N ALA A 290 9.94 -4.55 17.21
CA ALA A 290 9.92 -3.65 16.07
C ALA A 290 10.94 -4.08 15.00
N PHE A 291 12.16 -4.46 15.36
CA PHE A 291 13.16 -4.93 14.39
C PHE A 291 12.76 -6.20 13.64
N ALA A 292 11.97 -7.06 14.26
CA ALA A 292 11.50 -8.31 13.64
C ALA A 292 10.20 -8.13 12.82
N ASN A 293 9.27 -7.30 13.28
CA ASN A 293 7.88 -7.33 12.81
C ASN A 293 7.40 -6.04 12.14
N ASN A 294 8.13 -4.94 12.30
CA ASN A 294 7.76 -3.67 11.69
C ASN A 294 7.71 -3.78 10.15
N ALA A 295 6.58 -3.38 9.57
CA ALA A 295 6.32 -3.52 8.14
C ALA A 295 7.32 -2.75 7.27
N ASP A 296 7.77 -1.56 7.70
CA ASP A 296 8.73 -0.75 6.94
C ASP A 296 10.11 -1.42 6.91
N LEU A 297 10.54 -2.04 8.01
CA LEU A 297 11.80 -2.80 8.06
C LEU A 297 11.75 -4.06 7.22
N ARG A 298 10.61 -4.76 7.20
CA ARG A 298 10.41 -5.93 6.34
C ARG A 298 10.40 -5.56 4.86
N GLU A 299 9.70 -4.48 4.49
CA GLU A 299 9.75 -3.92 3.13
C GLU A 299 11.19 -3.63 2.71
N GLN A 300 11.97 -2.93 3.53
CA GLN A 300 13.38 -2.66 3.21
C GLN A 300 14.23 -3.94 3.19
N GLY A 301 13.89 -4.95 3.97
CA GLY A 301 14.51 -6.27 3.91
C GLY A 301 14.36 -6.93 2.53
N TYR A 302 13.15 -6.88 1.97
CA TYR A 302 12.88 -7.40 0.62
C TYR A 302 13.53 -6.56 -0.47
N LEU A 303 13.54 -5.22 -0.34
CA LEU A 303 14.28 -4.34 -1.27
C LEU A 303 15.77 -4.65 -1.28
N ALA A 304 16.37 -4.93 -0.12
CA ALA A 304 17.76 -5.37 -0.03
C ALA A 304 17.99 -6.71 -0.74
N ARG A 305 17.09 -7.68 -0.60
CA ARG A 305 17.16 -8.95 -1.34
C ARG A 305 17.05 -8.76 -2.86
N ILE A 306 16.18 -7.87 -3.32
CA ILE A 306 16.04 -7.52 -4.74
C ILE A 306 17.36 -6.96 -5.27
N SER A 307 17.99 -6.05 -4.54
CA SER A 307 19.26 -5.43 -4.92
C SER A 307 20.40 -6.46 -5.00
N VAL A 308 20.50 -7.39 -4.04
CA VAL A 308 21.46 -8.51 -4.13
C VAL A 308 21.20 -9.38 -5.37
N ASN A 309 19.94 -9.65 -5.69
CA ASN A 309 19.60 -10.40 -6.90
C ASN A 309 19.91 -9.60 -8.19
N ASP A 310 19.86 -8.26 -8.17
CA ASP A 310 20.27 -7.41 -9.30
C ASP A 310 21.78 -7.54 -9.56
N THR A 311 22.60 -7.52 -8.50
CA THR A 311 24.05 -7.77 -8.60
C THR A 311 24.32 -9.15 -9.19
N ARG A 312 23.63 -10.19 -8.71
CA ARG A 312 23.73 -11.56 -9.26
C ARG A 312 23.31 -11.63 -10.74
N LYS A 313 22.27 -10.89 -11.15
CA LYS A 313 21.86 -10.78 -12.55
C LYS A 313 22.92 -10.09 -13.41
N ALA A 314 23.54 -9.03 -12.92
CA ALA A 314 24.62 -8.33 -13.62
C ALA A 314 25.80 -9.28 -13.88
N ILE A 315 26.22 -10.05 -12.86
CA ILE A 315 27.26 -11.08 -13.00
C ILE A 315 26.81 -12.19 -13.98
N THR A 316 25.56 -12.65 -13.86
CA THR A 316 25.03 -13.74 -14.70
C THR A 316 25.06 -13.38 -16.18
N ARG A 317 24.78 -12.12 -16.55
CA ARG A 317 24.82 -11.62 -17.94
C ARG A 317 26.19 -11.70 -18.61
N LEU A 318 27.27 -11.90 -17.85
CA LEU A 318 28.62 -12.03 -18.37
C LEU A 318 28.93 -13.42 -18.93
N PHE A 319 28.20 -14.45 -18.48
CA PHE A 319 28.41 -15.82 -18.96
C PHE A 319 27.89 -16.01 -20.40
N PRO A 320 28.47 -16.95 -21.16
CA PRO A 320 27.91 -17.34 -22.45
C PRO A 320 26.58 -18.08 -22.27
N GLY A 321 25.65 -17.87 -23.20
CA GLY A 321 24.38 -18.57 -23.25
C GLY A 321 24.44 -19.83 -24.12
N ILE A 322 23.83 -20.91 -23.65
CA ILE A 322 23.63 -22.14 -24.41
C ILE A 322 22.15 -22.24 -24.74
N THR A 323 21.82 -22.27 -26.04
CA THR A 323 20.46 -22.46 -26.53
C THR A 323 20.32 -23.86 -27.10
N PHE A 324 19.39 -24.64 -26.54
CA PHE A 324 18.93 -25.90 -27.11
C PHE A 324 17.68 -25.63 -27.95
N SER A 325 17.64 -26.16 -29.17
CA SER A 325 16.49 -26.04 -30.05
C SER A 325 16.12 -27.39 -30.64
N ALA A 326 14.82 -27.66 -30.73
CA ALA A 326 14.27 -28.80 -31.45
C ALA A 326 13.05 -28.33 -32.23
N SER A 327 13.00 -28.58 -33.54
CA SER A 327 11.87 -28.17 -34.38
C SER A 327 11.43 -29.26 -35.33
N ARG A 328 10.14 -29.22 -35.67
CA ARG A 328 9.56 -29.93 -36.81
C ARG A 328 9.25 -28.89 -37.87
N ASN A 329 9.90 -29.02 -39.02
CA ASN A 329 9.82 -28.05 -40.10
C ASN A 329 9.08 -28.64 -41.30
N TYR A 330 8.41 -27.77 -42.05
CA TYR A 330 7.76 -28.04 -43.32
C TYR A 330 8.10 -26.93 -44.31
N ASP A 331 8.43 -27.33 -45.55
CA ASP A 331 8.74 -26.42 -46.64
C ASP A 331 8.08 -26.96 -47.93
N HIS A 332 7.27 -26.12 -48.57
CA HIS A 332 6.52 -26.51 -49.77
C HIS A 332 7.38 -26.53 -51.04
N ASN A 333 8.64 -26.11 -50.97
CA ASN A 333 9.55 -26.05 -52.11
C ASN A 333 9.60 -27.37 -52.91
N SER A 334 9.16 -27.31 -54.16
CA SER A 334 9.04 -28.42 -55.10
C SER A 334 10.37 -29.11 -55.42
N PHE A 335 11.49 -28.43 -55.17
CA PHE A 335 12.84 -28.95 -55.38
C PHE A 335 13.37 -29.80 -54.21
N LEU A 336 12.65 -29.90 -53.09
CA LEU A 336 13.04 -30.73 -51.95
C LEU A 336 12.63 -32.20 -52.15
N MET A 337 13.53 -33.12 -51.82
CA MET A 337 13.20 -34.56 -51.78
C MET A 337 12.31 -34.92 -50.59
N SER A 338 12.40 -34.16 -49.48
CA SER A 338 11.52 -34.26 -48.33
C SER A 338 11.07 -32.88 -47.90
N ASN A 339 9.76 -32.68 -47.90
CA ASN A 339 9.13 -31.41 -47.55
C ASN A 339 8.90 -31.26 -46.04
N HIS A 340 9.34 -32.24 -45.24
CA HIS A 340 9.31 -32.20 -43.79
C HIS A 340 10.60 -32.79 -43.21
N TRP A 341 11.08 -32.20 -42.12
CA TRP A 341 12.23 -32.72 -41.38
C TRP A 341 12.15 -32.34 -39.91
N TYR A 342 12.91 -33.08 -39.10
CA TYR A 342 13.14 -32.75 -37.70
C TYR A 342 14.55 -32.23 -37.56
N GLU A 343 14.72 -31.17 -36.79
CA GLU A 343 16.01 -30.56 -36.51
C GLU A 343 16.18 -30.46 -35.00
N ALA A 344 17.38 -30.78 -34.52
CA ALA A 344 17.78 -30.56 -33.14
C ALA A 344 19.20 -30.03 -33.12
N GLY A 345 19.46 -29.04 -32.28
CA GLY A 345 20.74 -28.36 -32.24
C GLY A 345 21.01 -27.71 -30.89
N ALA A 346 22.29 -27.47 -30.62
CA ALA A 346 22.76 -26.67 -29.51
C ALA A 346 23.62 -25.53 -30.06
N LYS A 347 23.33 -24.29 -29.63
CA LYS A 347 24.07 -23.09 -30.02
C LYS A 347 24.68 -22.43 -28.80
N LEU A 348 26.00 -22.29 -28.79
CA LEU A 348 26.71 -21.45 -27.84
C LEU A 348 26.78 -20.02 -28.39
N SER A 349 26.32 -19.04 -27.62
CA SER A 349 26.37 -17.63 -27.97
C SER A 349 26.92 -16.81 -26.80
N TRP A 350 27.89 -15.94 -27.07
CA TRP A 350 28.45 -15.06 -26.04
C TRP A 350 28.40 -13.62 -26.52
N ASN A 351 27.79 -12.75 -25.71
CA ASN A 351 27.78 -11.31 -25.97
C ASN A 351 29.06 -10.68 -25.42
N LEU A 352 30.05 -10.45 -26.29
CA LEU A 352 31.34 -9.87 -25.92
C LEU A 352 31.24 -8.40 -25.48
N MET A 353 30.18 -7.68 -25.89
CA MET A 353 29.96 -6.31 -25.40
C MET A 353 29.67 -6.30 -23.90
N ASN A 354 29.01 -7.34 -23.37
CA ASN A 354 28.79 -7.48 -21.92
C ASN A 354 30.10 -7.69 -21.16
N LEU A 355 31.15 -8.24 -21.78
CA LEU A 355 32.44 -8.41 -21.12
C LEU A 355 33.15 -7.06 -20.93
N ILE A 356 33.00 -6.16 -21.90
CA ILE A 356 33.55 -4.81 -21.86
C ILE A 356 32.78 -3.94 -20.86
N SER A 357 31.44 -3.96 -20.91
CA SER A 357 30.59 -3.16 -20.00
C SER A 357 30.32 -3.83 -18.65
N GLY A 358 30.77 -5.06 -18.47
CA GLY A 358 30.49 -5.90 -17.31
C GLY A 358 31.01 -5.33 -15.98
N PRO A 359 32.29 -4.90 -15.91
CA PRO A 359 32.83 -4.28 -14.70
C PRO A 359 32.02 -3.07 -14.24
N ASP A 360 31.63 -2.18 -15.17
CA ASP A 360 30.82 -1.00 -14.87
C ASP A 360 29.42 -1.39 -14.39
N ALA A 361 28.80 -2.38 -15.03
CA ALA A 361 27.48 -2.88 -14.63
C ALA A 361 27.48 -3.55 -13.25
N ILE A 362 28.53 -4.30 -12.91
CA ILE A 362 28.69 -4.91 -11.58
C ILE A 362 28.95 -3.83 -10.54
N SER A 363 29.90 -2.92 -10.79
CA SER A 363 30.23 -1.82 -9.88
C SER A 363 29.01 -0.96 -9.57
N TYR A 364 28.18 -0.67 -10.59
CA TYR A 364 26.90 0.01 -10.40
C TYR A 364 25.93 -0.76 -9.49
N ALA A 365 25.80 -2.08 -9.71
CA ALA A 365 24.91 -2.92 -8.91
C ALA A 365 25.38 -3.06 -7.45
N GLU A 366 26.68 -3.20 -7.23
CA GLU A 366 27.31 -3.22 -5.89
C GLU A 366 27.12 -1.88 -5.18
N THR A 367 27.35 -0.76 -5.86
CA THR A 367 27.09 0.58 -5.30
C THR A 367 25.62 0.74 -4.91
N ASN A 368 24.70 0.25 -5.73
CA ASN A 368 23.27 0.27 -5.39
C ASN A 368 22.96 -0.59 -4.16
N GLU A 369 23.61 -1.76 -4.02
CA GLU A 369 23.49 -2.61 -2.83
C GLU A 369 23.97 -1.89 -1.56
N GLU A 370 25.09 -1.17 -1.61
CA GLU A 370 25.60 -0.34 -0.50
C GLU A 370 24.64 0.80 -0.14
N VAL A 371 24.04 1.45 -1.13
CA VAL A 371 23.01 2.48 -0.91
C VAL A 371 21.79 1.87 -0.21
N VAL A 372 21.32 0.71 -0.65
CA VAL A 372 20.17 0.03 -0.01
C VAL A 372 20.51 -0.41 1.41
N LYS A 373 21.73 -0.90 1.65
CA LYS A 373 22.23 -1.21 3.00
C LYS A 373 22.24 0.02 3.90
N SER A 374 22.70 1.17 3.39
CA SER A 374 22.73 2.43 4.13
C SER A 374 21.32 2.94 4.45
N LYS A 375 20.40 2.88 3.48
CA LYS A 375 18.98 3.19 3.69
C LYS A 375 18.34 2.30 4.75
N ARG A 376 18.66 1.01 4.75
CA ARG A 376 18.18 0.05 5.76
C ARG A 376 18.66 0.42 7.16
N LEU A 377 19.93 0.83 7.33
CA LEU A 377 20.45 1.28 8.63
C LEU A 377 19.76 2.56 9.10
N ALA A 378 19.59 3.54 8.20
CA ALA A 378 18.87 4.77 8.51
C ALA A 378 17.41 4.49 8.92
N LEU A 379 16.73 3.58 8.23
CA LEU A 379 15.36 3.21 8.58
C LEU A 379 15.29 2.48 9.94
N ARG A 380 16.26 1.62 10.26
CA ARG A 380 16.33 0.98 11.60
C ARG A 380 16.44 2.03 12.70
N MET A 381 17.29 3.04 12.52
CA MET A 381 17.39 4.15 13.47
C MET A 381 16.06 4.94 13.55
N ALA A 382 15.42 5.20 12.41
CA ALA A 382 14.12 5.88 12.37
C ALA A 382 13.02 5.08 13.09
N VAL A 383 12.99 3.75 12.93
CA VAL A 383 12.02 2.87 13.61
C VAL A 383 12.31 2.80 15.11
N LEU A 384 13.57 2.73 15.53
CA LEU A 384 13.93 2.80 16.95
C LEU A 384 13.46 4.13 17.57
N ALA A 385 13.72 5.25 16.90
CA ALA A 385 13.20 6.55 17.31
C ALA A 385 11.65 6.58 17.33
N GLN A 386 11.00 5.97 16.34
CA GLN A 386 9.53 5.88 16.27
C GLN A 386 8.95 5.09 17.44
N VAL A 387 9.57 3.99 17.87
CA VAL A 387 9.16 3.22 19.04
C VAL A 387 9.20 4.10 20.29
N HIS A 388 10.33 4.76 20.56
CA HIS A 388 10.49 5.69 21.69
C HIS A 388 9.49 6.85 21.65
N VAL A 389 9.28 7.44 20.48
CA VAL A 389 8.31 8.52 20.31
C VAL A 389 6.89 8.03 20.54
N SER A 390 6.53 6.84 20.04
CA SER A 390 5.19 6.26 20.23
C SER A 390 4.89 5.96 21.69
N GLU A 391 5.88 5.45 22.42
CA GLU A 391 5.81 5.16 23.85
C GLU A 391 5.58 6.44 24.67
N ARG A 392 6.40 7.48 24.43
CA ARG A 392 6.25 8.78 25.10
C ARG A 392 4.94 9.46 24.75
N GLN A 393 4.50 9.38 23.49
CA GLN A 393 3.22 9.93 23.04
C GLN A 393 2.06 9.29 23.78
N TYR A 394 2.10 7.97 23.98
CA TYR A 394 1.07 7.27 24.74
C TYR A 394 1.08 7.68 26.21
N ARG A 395 2.23 7.70 26.90
CA ARG A 395 2.30 8.18 28.29
C ARG A 395 1.78 9.61 28.45
N ASN A 396 2.15 10.50 27.54
CA ASN A 396 1.67 11.87 27.53
C ASN A 396 0.16 11.95 27.28
N ALA A 397 -0.38 11.16 26.36
CA ALA A 397 -1.82 11.10 26.09
C ALA A 397 -2.59 10.61 27.33
N VAL A 398 -2.09 9.58 28.02
CA VAL A 398 -2.67 9.07 29.26
C VAL A 398 -2.69 10.13 30.35
N SER A 399 -1.57 10.83 30.58
CA SER A 399 -1.49 11.91 31.56
C SER A 399 -2.44 13.07 31.24
N GLN A 400 -2.52 13.48 29.97
CA GLN A 400 -3.45 14.52 29.52
C GLN A 400 -4.92 14.11 29.68
N TYR A 401 -5.24 12.85 29.41
CA TYR A 401 -6.58 12.31 29.60
C TYR A 401 -6.96 12.31 31.09
N GLN A 402 -6.08 11.82 31.97
CA GLN A 402 -6.33 11.80 33.42
C GLN A 402 -6.59 13.21 33.97
N GLN A 403 -5.78 14.20 33.56
CA GLN A 403 -6.00 15.60 33.95
C GLN A 403 -7.31 16.16 33.39
N SER A 404 -7.64 15.85 32.13
CA SER A 404 -8.88 16.32 31.50
C SER A 404 -10.12 15.68 32.12
N ASP A 405 -10.03 14.42 32.51
CA ASP A 405 -11.09 13.68 33.20
C ASP A 405 -11.33 14.24 34.61
N GLU A 406 -10.27 14.55 35.36
CA GLU A 406 -10.38 15.22 36.67
C GLU A 406 -11.00 16.62 36.55
N LEU A 407 -10.52 17.42 35.59
CA LEU A 407 -11.06 18.76 35.34
C LEU A 407 -12.55 18.71 34.94
N TRP A 408 -12.92 17.77 34.07
CA TRP A 408 -14.32 17.57 33.69
C TRP A 408 -15.21 17.21 34.89
N ARG A 409 -14.74 16.35 35.81
CA ARG A 409 -15.50 16.03 37.04
C ARG A 409 -15.72 17.27 37.90
N VAL A 410 -14.71 18.13 38.04
CA VAL A 410 -14.81 19.40 38.80
C VAL A 410 -15.77 20.37 38.12
N ASP A 411 -15.60 20.63 36.82
CA ASP A 411 -16.43 21.55 36.05
C ASP A 411 -17.90 21.12 36.01
N ARG A 412 -18.15 19.82 35.84
CA ARG A 412 -19.50 19.25 35.89
C ARG A 412 -20.16 19.53 37.23
N ARG A 413 -19.45 19.30 38.34
CA ARG A 413 -19.97 19.57 39.69
C ARG A 413 -20.19 21.07 39.95
N LEU A 414 -19.31 21.94 39.44
CA LEU A 414 -19.49 23.39 39.52
C LEU A 414 -20.72 23.85 38.74
N TYR A 415 -20.96 23.29 37.55
CA TYR A 415 -22.16 23.55 36.77
C TYR A 415 -23.43 23.08 37.47
N GLU A 416 -23.45 21.88 38.05
CA GLU A 416 -24.59 21.36 38.81
C GLU A 416 -24.93 22.27 40.01
N LEU A 417 -23.91 22.79 40.71
CA LEU A 417 -24.09 23.73 41.82
C LEU A 417 -24.57 25.13 41.36
N SER A 418 -24.06 25.66 40.25
CA SER A 418 -24.48 26.97 39.72
C SER A 418 -25.89 26.93 39.15
N ALA A 419 -26.26 25.82 38.51
CA ALA A 419 -27.61 25.55 38.03
C ALA A 419 -28.63 25.53 39.19
N ALA A 420 -28.27 24.96 40.34
CA ALA A 420 -29.15 24.91 41.52
C ALA A 420 -29.33 26.27 42.22
N LYS A 421 -28.33 27.16 42.18
CA LYS A 421 -28.37 28.48 42.85
C LYS A 421 -29.16 29.55 42.08
N THR A 422 -29.47 29.33 40.81
CA THR A 422 -29.94 30.40 39.91
C THR A 422 -31.42 30.25 39.57
N ALA A 423 -32.29 30.98 40.28
CA ALA A 423 -33.70 31.11 39.92
C ALA A 423 -34.13 32.54 39.52
N ASN A 424 -33.53 33.62 40.05
CA ASN A 424 -34.12 34.97 39.93
C ASN A 424 -33.14 36.17 39.77
N ASP A 425 -31.84 35.96 39.47
CA ASP A 425 -30.86 37.07 39.30
C ASP A 425 -30.10 37.00 37.97
N ALA A 426 -29.85 38.17 37.35
CA ALA A 426 -29.10 38.31 36.09
C ALA A 426 -27.64 37.88 36.25
N GLN A 427 -27.03 38.08 37.42
CA GLN A 427 -25.67 37.61 37.71
C GLN A 427 -25.59 36.08 37.66
N GLY A 428 -26.57 35.39 38.26
CA GLY A 428 -26.63 33.94 38.25
C GLY A 428 -26.87 33.35 36.84
N MET A 429 -27.55 34.08 35.95
CA MET A 429 -27.74 33.63 34.56
C MET A 429 -26.42 33.53 33.79
N LEU A 430 -25.51 34.51 33.97
CA LEU A 430 -24.17 34.45 33.37
C LEU A 430 -23.34 33.33 33.99
N GLU A 431 -23.35 33.18 35.31
CA GLU A 431 -22.63 32.09 35.99
C GLU A 431 -23.10 30.72 35.50
N ARG A 432 -24.41 30.55 35.25
CA ARG A 432 -24.97 29.32 34.70
C ARG A 432 -24.53 29.08 33.25
N VAL A 433 -24.60 30.10 32.38
CA VAL A 433 -24.21 29.97 30.96
C VAL A 433 -22.71 29.73 30.82
N ALA A 434 -21.88 30.46 31.57
CA ALA A 434 -20.44 30.28 31.61
C ALA A 434 -20.05 28.91 32.20
N GLY A 435 -20.71 28.49 33.29
CA GLY A 435 -20.53 27.17 33.89
C GLY A 435 -20.89 26.03 32.93
N SER A 436 -22.01 26.15 32.21
CA SER A 436 -22.42 25.19 31.18
C SER A 436 -21.37 25.11 30.06
N ALA A 437 -20.89 26.25 29.57
CA ALA A 437 -19.86 26.28 28.53
C ALA A 437 -18.52 25.68 29.00
N SER A 438 -18.11 25.92 30.25
CA SER A 438 -16.91 25.28 30.83
C SER A 438 -17.06 23.77 30.91
N ALA A 439 -18.20 23.28 31.43
CA ALA A 439 -18.48 21.85 31.54
C ALA A 439 -18.53 21.15 30.18
N ILE A 440 -19.14 21.78 29.16
CA ILE A 440 -19.14 21.26 27.79
C ILE A 440 -17.72 21.25 27.22
N ALA A 441 -16.94 22.31 27.43
CA ALA A 441 -15.58 22.40 26.92
C ALA A 441 -14.65 21.35 27.56
N SER A 442 -14.73 21.14 28.87
CA SER A 442 -13.95 20.10 29.55
C SER A 442 -14.42 18.70 29.18
N ALA A 443 -15.73 18.49 28.94
CA ALA A 443 -16.25 17.22 28.43
C ALA A 443 -15.73 16.91 27.02
N LEU A 444 -15.74 17.89 26.11
CA LEU A 444 -15.15 17.74 24.78
C LEU A 444 -13.66 17.42 24.90
N ARG A 445 -12.93 18.13 25.75
CA ARG A 445 -11.49 17.92 25.95
C ARG A 445 -11.18 16.54 26.51
N ARG A 446 -12.02 16.02 27.40
CA ARG A 446 -11.95 14.64 27.91
C ARG A 446 -12.06 13.63 26.78
N PHE A 447 -13.05 13.77 25.88
CA PHE A 447 -13.16 12.88 24.72
C PHE A 447 -11.99 13.01 23.73
N GLN A 448 -11.52 14.24 23.46
CA GLN A 448 -10.37 14.46 22.57
C GLN A 448 -9.09 13.80 23.11
N THR A 449 -8.81 13.97 24.40
CA THR A 449 -7.62 13.38 25.02
C THR A 449 -7.75 11.86 25.13
N TYR A 450 -8.95 11.34 25.35
CA TYR A 450 -9.21 9.89 25.27
C TYR A 450 -9.01 9.34 23.84
N ALA A 451 -9.51 10.03 22.82
CA ALA A 451 -9.24 9.68 21.42
C ALA A 451 -7.73 9.64 21.13
N GLN A 452 -6.95 10.53 21.76
CA GLN A 452 -5.49 10.54 21.64
C GLN A 452 -4.82 9.36 22.36
N VAL A 453 -5.35 8.91 23.50
CA VAL A 453 -4.91 7.66 24.18
C VAL A 453 -5.13 6.47 23.25
N GLU A 454 -6.31 6.38 22.67
CA GLU A 454 -6.69 5.29 21.76
C GLU A 454 -5.84 5.30 20.47
N GLN A 455 -5.60 6.47 19.89
CA GLN A 455 -4.74 6.59 18.71
C GLN A 455 -3.28 6.22 19.03
N SER A 456 -2.73 6.76 20.12
CA SER A 456 -1.34 6.51 20.52
C SER A 456 -1.11 5.04 20.90
N TYR A 457 -2.09 4.39 21.51
CA TYR A 457 -2.05 2.95 21.77
C TYR A 457 -1.96 2.12 20.49
N ALA A 458 -2.84 2.40 19.51
CA ALA A 458 -2.78 1.72 18.22
C ALA A 458 -1.47 2.02 17.47
N LYS A 459 -0.89 3.21 17.67
CA LYS A 459 0.42 3.58 17.12
C LYS A 459 1.57 2.81 17.74
N MET A 460 1.53 2.55 19.04
CA MET A 460 2.51 1.67 19.70
C MET A 460 2.42 0.23 19.19
N GLN A 461 1.21 -0.31 19.05
CA GLN A 461 1.01 -1.66 18.49
C GLN A 461 1.57 -1.76 17.05
N ALA A 462 1.30 -0.75 16.24
CA ALA A 462 1.82 -0.68 14.87
C ALA A 462 3.35 -0.54 14.81
N SER A 463 3.97 0.22 15.73
CA SER A 463 5.42 0.43 15.72
C SER A 463 6.19 -0.85 16.02
N ILE A 464 5.67 -1.70 16.91
CA ILE A 464 6.20 -3.04 17.20
C ILE A 464 5.74 -4.12 16.20
N GLY A 465 4.93 -3.75 15.20
CA GLY A 465 4.48 -4.65 14.14
C GLY A 465 3.43 -5.68 14.56
N HIS A 466 2.62 -5.37 15.58
CA HIS A 466 1.53 -6.24 16.04
C HIS A 466 0.27 -6.06 15.19
N ASP A 467 -0.16 -7.14 14.52
CA ASP A 467 -1.28 -7.11 13.60
C ASP A 467 -2.62 -7.44 14.28
N LEU A 468 -3.62 -6.58 14.07
CA LEU A 468 -5.00 -6.83 14.53
C LEU A 468 -5.78 -7.79 13.61
N MET A 469 -5.32 -8.00 12.39
CA MET A 469 -5.95 -8.92 11.45
C MET A 469 -5.46 -10.36 11.69
N PRO A 470 -6.36 -11.37 11.69
CA PRO A 470 -5.94 -12.76 11.66
C PRO A 470 -5.30 -13.10 10.30
N ASP A 471 -4.31 -14.01 10.32
CA ASP A 471 -3.60 -14.47 9.11
C ASP A 471 -4.54 -15.12 8.07
N SER A 472 -5.70 -15.60 8.52
CA SER A 472 -6.79 -16.03 7.66
C SER A 472 -8.12 -15.48 8.17
N VAL A 473 -8.79 -14.68 7.34
CA VAL A 473 -10.19 -14.28 7.57
C VAL A 473 -11.06 -15.42 7.04
N ALA A 474 -11.30 -16.43 7.88
CA ALA A 474 -12.04 -17.63 7.52
C ALA A 474 -13.53 -17.37 7.18
N SER A 475 -14.06 -16.21 7.55
CA SER A 475 -15.45 -15.82 7.27
C SER A 475 -15.51 -14.42 6.68
N HIS A 476 -16.19 -14.30 5.54
CA HIS A 476 -16.45 -13.01 4.88
C HIS A 476 -17.54 -12.20 5.58
N ASP A 477 -17.98 -12.61 6.78
CA ASP A 477 -19.03 -11.94 7.54
C ASP A 477 -18.45 -10.81 8.40
N LEU A 478 -19.20 -9.71 8.52
CA LEU A 478 -18.80 -8.55 9.31
C LEU A 478 -18.87 -8.84 10.82
N SER A 479 -19.86 -9.62 11.24
CA SER A 479 -20.10 -9.93 12.66
C SER A 479 -18.96 -10.73 13.28
N SER A 480 -18.49 -11.75 12.56
CA SER A 480 -17.35 -12.58 12.97
C SER A 480 -16.04 -11.79 12.98
N LEU A 481 -15.82 -10.92 11.99
CA LEU A 481 -14.64 -10.04 11.96
C LEU A 481 -14.63 -9.08 13.16
N SER A 482 -15.79 -8.50 13.51
CA SER A 482 -15.93 -7.64 14.69
C SER A 482 -15.61 -8.40 15.98
N ALA A 483 -16.14 -9.63 16.13
CA ALA A 483 -15.86 -10.46 17.30
C ALA A 483 -14.37 -10.83 17.44
N VAL A 484 -13.69 -11.16 16.34
CA VAL A 484 -12.25 -11.45 16.34
C VAL A 484 -11.43 -10.22 16.72
N ILE A 485 -11.80 -9.05 16.19
CA ILE A 485 -11.13 -7.78 16.52
C ILE A 485 -11.34 -7.45 18.00
N ALA A 486 -12.57 -7.58 18.50
CA ALA A 486 -12.88 -7.36 19.91
C ALA A 486 -12.03 -8.27 20.82
N ALA A 487 -11.96 -9.57 20.50
CA ALA A 487 -11.15 -10.52 21.24
C ALA A 487 -9.65 -10.15 21.24
N ARG A 488 -9.09 -9.73 20.11
CA ARG A 488 -7.68 -9.31 20.02
C ARG A 488 -7.39 -8.01 20.77
N LEU A 489 -8.32 -7.06 20.74
CA LEU A 489 -8.20 -5.82 21.53
C LEU A 489 -8.19 -6.14 23.04
N GLU A 490 -9.03 -7.07 23.49
CA GLU A 490 -9.07 -7.52 24.89
C GLU A 490 -7.87 -8.41 25.29
N GLU A 491 -7.44 -9.29 24.40
CA GLU A 491 -6.32 -10.21 24.65
C GLU A 491 -5.02 -9.45 24.79
N TRP A 492 -4.77 -8.43 23.96
CA TRP A 492 -3.59 -7.60 24.09
C TRP A 492 -3.58 -6.81 25.41
N GLY A 493 -4.74 -6.26 25.83
CA GLY A 493 -4.88 -5.64 27.14
C GLY A 493 -4.52 -6.57 28.30
N ARG A 494 -4.75 -7.89 28.14
CA ARG A 494 -4.43 -8.92 29.15
C ARG A 494 -3.01 -9.48 29.04
N GLN A 495 -2.45 -9.64 27.84
CA GLN A 495 -1.08 -10.12 27.64
C GLN A 495 -0.04 -9.10 28.10
N ALA A 496 -0.33 -7.80 27.96
CA ALA A 496 0.41 -6.75 28.66
C ALA A 496 0.43 -7.05 30.17
N GLN A 497 -0.73 -7.30 30.79
CA GLN A 497 -0.88 -7.60 32.21
C GLN A 497 -0.14 -8.85 32.72
N GLN A 498 0.10 -9.85 31.86
CA GLN A 498 0.73 -11.13 32.25
C GLN A 498 2.26 -11.12 32.10
N ALA A 499 2.81 -10.23 31.25
CA ALA A 499 4.25 -10.09 31.09
C ALA A 499 4.95 -9.48 32.32
N SER A 500 4.23 -8.74 33.17
CA SER A 500 4.78 -8.17 34.42
C SER A 500 5.09 -9.18 35.53
N VAL A 501 4.68 -10.45 35.38
CA VAL A 501 4.88 -11.48 36.42
C VAL A 501 6.05 -12.43 36.11
N ALA A 502 6.57 -12.44 34.89
CA ALA A 502 7.61 -13.40 34.47
C ALA A 502 8.95 -12.69 34.18
N ALA A 503 9.70 -12.40 35.24
CA ALA A 503 11.11 -12.06 35.11
C ALA A 503 11.93 -13.26 34.60
N LEU A 504 12.57 -13.01 33.45
CA LEU A 504 13.64 -13.71 32.69
C LEU A 504 14.32 -14.96 33.29
N PRO A 505 14.52 -16.01 32.47
CA PRO A 505 15.75 -16.79 32.49
C PRO A 505 16.75 -16.31 31.42
N ASP A 506 17.99 -16.13 31.85
CA ASP A 506 19.17 -15.96 31.00
C ASP A 506 19.30 -17.09 29.98
N THR A 507 19.31 -16.77 28.69
CA THR A 507 19.89 -17.64 27.67
C THR A 507 20.67 -16.81 26.65
N THR A 508 21.99 -16.83 26.80
CA THR A 508 22.96 -16.47 25.77
C THR A 508 22.77 -17.37 24.54
N PRO A 509 22.53 -16.84 23.33
CA PRO A 509 22.53 -17.66 22.13
C PRO A 509 23.96 -17.83 21.60
N SER A 510 24.44 -19.06 21.61
CA SER A 510 25.60 -19.50 20.83
C SER A 510 25.27 -19.50 19.33
N LEU A 511 26.11 -18.82 18.53
CA LEU A 511 26.05 -18.83 17.07
C LEU A 511 26.48 -20.20 16.51
N PRO A 512 25.74 -20.80 15.56
CA PRO A 512 26.25 -21.88 14.73
C PRO A 512 27.09 -21.31 13.58
N ASP A 513 28.31 -21.82 13.43
CA ASP A 513 29.13 -21.63 12.23
C ASP A 513 28.52 -22.38 11.03
N GLU A 514 28.12 -21.64 9.99
CA GLU A 514 27.94 -22.20 8.65
C GLU A 514 29.05 -21.69 7.71
N PRO A 515 29.72 -22.58 6.95
CA PRO A 515 30.72 -22.18 5.98
C PRO A 515 30.04 -21.58 4.73
N GLY A 516 30.50 -20.40 4.34
CA GLY A 516 30.00 -19.69 3.16
C GLY A 516 30.22 -20.45 1.83
N PRO A 517 29.38 -20.19 0.82
CA PRO A 517 29.30 -20.95 -0.44
C PRO A 517 30.48 -20.74 -1.42
N LEU A 518 31.62 -20.22 -0.95
CA LEU A 518 32.78 -19.88 -1.76
C LEU A 518 33.99 -20.81 -1.56
N ALA A 519 33.90 -21.80 -0.67
CA ALA A 519 34.99 -22.76 -0.43
C ALA A 519 35.28 -23.71 -1.62
N GLY A 520 34.40 -23.77 -2.63
CA GLY A 520 34.54 -24.70 -3.77
C GLY A 520 35.23 -24.16 -5.03
N LEU A 521 35.42 -22.84 -5.15
CA LEU A 521 35.84 -22.23 -6.43
C LEU A 521 37.37 -22.13 -6.62
N GLY A 522 38.17 -22.30 -5.55
CA GLY A 522 39.63 -22.29 -5.63
C GLY A 522 40.26 -23.53 -6.31
N ARG A 523 39.48 -24.59 -6.55
CA ARG A 523 39.99 -25.87 -7.08
C ARG A 523 39.94 -26.02 -8.60
N TRP A 524 39.22 -25.14 -9.31
CA TRP A 524 39.12 -25.21 -10.77
C TRP A 524 40.25 -24.48 -11.52
N PHE A 525 40.86 -23.46 -10.90
CA PHE A 525 41.92 -22.65 -11.53
C PHE A 525 43.35 -23.12 -11.24
N ALA A 526 43.55 -24.19 -10.45
CA ALA A 526 44.87 -24.69 -10.05
C ALA A 526 45.31 -25.99 -10.76
N ALA A 527 44.57 -26.47 -11.76
CA ALA A 527 44.94 -27.65 -12.55
C ALA A 527 45.42 -27.23 -13.94
N GLY A 528 46.63 -26.66 -14.02
CA GLY A 528 47.17 -26.17 -15.29
C GLY A 528 48.62 -25.72 -15.27
N SER A 529 49.46 -26.27 -14.39
CA SER A 529 50.91 -26.10 -14.47
C SER A 529 51.63 -27.11 -13.57
N ASP A 530 51.79 -28.34 -14.04
CA ASP A 530 52.91 -29.19 -13.63
C ASP A 530 53.09 -30.32 -14.64
N GLY A 531 54.25 -30.34 -15.30
CA GLY A 531 54.59 -31.31 -16.32
C GLY A 531 55.83 -30.92 -17.12
N THR A 532 56.97 -30.82 -16.45
CA THR A 532 58.30 -30.74 -17.08
C THR A 532 58.79 -32.14 -17.46
N ARG A 533 58.96 -32.39 -18.76
CA ARG A 533 60.16 -32.95 -19.41
C ARG A 533 59.94 -33.15 -20.90
#